data_AF-A0A397IBD7-F1
#
_entry.id   AF-A0A397IBD7-F1
#
_cell.length_a   1.000
_cell.length_b   1.000
_cell.length_c   1.000
_cell.angle_alpha   90.00
_cell.angle_beta   90.00
_cell.angle_gamma   90.00
#
_symmetry.space_group_name_H-M   'P 1'
#
loop_
_entity.id
_entity.type
_entity.pdbx_description
1 polymer ?
#
loop_
_entity_poly.entity_id
_entity_poly.type
_entity_poly.pdbx_seq_one_letter_code
_entity_poly.pdbx_strand_id
1 'polypeptide(L)'
;MSELNKGPRTILTAGQKCEICMKKQNIPVPSNVKLAFEYSVGAKLPLLEEALWFWTQSALGAEMDLNDRILQRKALQFAETPKIENFKGSLVG
;
A
#
# COMPACT_ATOMS: atom_id res chain seq x y z
N MET A 1 28.02 -21.93 11.88
CA MET A 1 26.61 -22.39 11.83
C MET A 1 26.16 -22.59 13.26
N SER A 2 25.25 -21.75 13.76
CA SER A 2 24.75 -21.85 15.14
C SER A 2 23.61 -22.86 15.21
N GLU A 3 23.84 -23.95 15.95
CA GLU A 3 22.85 -24.99 16.21
C GLU A 3 21.68 -24.41 17.05
N LEU A 4 20.48 -24.40 16.48
CA LEU A 4 19.25 -24.12 17.23
C LEU A 4 19.02 -25.26 18.23
N ASN A 5 19.32 -25.00 19.48
CA ASN A 5 19.02 -25.87 20.61
C ASN A 5 17.49 -25.99 20.74
N LYS A 6 16.91 -27.04 20.16
CA LYS A 6 15.47 -27.32 20.23
C LYS A 6 15.18 -27.85 21.64
N GLY A 7 14.64 -26.99 22.50
CA GLY A 7 14.19 -27.39 23.84
C GLY A 7 13.18 -28.55 23.81
N PRO A 8 12.94 -29.21 24.95
CA PRO A 8 12.03 -30.36 25.03
C PRO A 8 10.65 -30.01 24.46
N ARG A 9 10.10 -30.89 23.61
CA ARG A 9 8.78 -30.68 22.98
C ARG A 9 7.68 -30.71 24.03
N THR A 10 7.10 -29.56 24.34
CA THR A 10 5.87 -29.49 25.14
C THR A 10 4.69 -29.99 24.32
N ILE A 11 4.03 -31.06 24.76
CA ILE A 11 2.82 -31.57 24.11
C ILE A 11 1.63 -30.73 24.60
N LEU A 12 0.95 -30.09 23.66
CA LEU A 12 -0.27 -29.33 23.94
C LEU A 12 -1.47 -30.29 24.08
N THR A 13 -2.30 -30.07 25.09
CA THR A 13 -3.58 -30.75 25.25
C THR A 13 -4.57 -30.35 24.15
N ALA A 14 -5.64 -31.13 23.98
CA ALA A 14 -6.71 -30.78 23.04
C ALA A 14 -7.32 -29.41 23.35
N GLY A 15 -7.55 -29.10 24.64
CA GLY A 15 -8.07 -27.80 25.08
C GLY A 15 -7.15 -26.64 24.72
N GLN A 16 -5.84 -26.79 24.95
CA GLN A 16 -4.84 -25.77 24.58
C GLN A 16 -4.80 -25.52 23.07
N LYS A 17 -4.91 -26.58 22.25
CA LYS A 17 -4.97 -26.45 20.79
C LYS A 17 -6.25 -25.73 20.33
N CYS A 18 -7.39 -26.04 20.95
CA CYS A 18 -8.66 -25.36 20.69
C CYS A 18 -8.58 -23.86 21.03
N GLU A 19 -8.05 -23.50 22.19
CA GLU A 19 -7.85 -22.11 22.59
C GLU A 19 -6.96 -21.34 21.62
N ILE A 20 -5.84 -21.94 21.18
CA ILE A 20 -4.94 -21.33 20.20
C ILE A 20 -5.66 -21.12 18.86
N CYS A 21 -6.46 -22.10 18.43
CA CYS A 21 -7.23 -21.99 17.18
C CYS A 21 -8.25 -20.84 17.26
N MET A 22 -9.01 -20.75 18.36
CA MET A 22 -9.97 -19.65 18.57
C MET A 22 -9.27 -18.30 18.64
N LYS A 23 -8.11 -18.19 19.31
CA LYS A 23 -7.31 -16.96 19.35
C LYS A 23 -6.83 -16.56 17.95
N LYS A 24 -6.38 -17.50 17.13
CA LYS A 24 -5.96 -17.23 15.74
C LYS A 24 -7.12 -16.85 14.82
N GLN A 25 -8.32 -17.35 15.06
CA GLN A 25 -9.51 -16.93 14.31
C GLN A 25 -9.99 -15.54 14.72
N ASN A 26 -9.91 -15.21 16.02
CA ASN A 26 -10.35 -13.92 16.56
C ASN A 26 -9.31 -12.79 16.39
N ILE A 27 -8.03 -13.12 16.17
CA ILE A 27 -6.98 -12.16 15.81
C ILE A 27 -6.72 -12.31 14.32
N PRO A 28 -7.49 -11.65 13.44
CA PRO A 28 -7.15 -11.61 12.03
C PRO A 28 -5.81 -10.90 11.91
N VAL A 29 -4.75 -11.66 11.59
CA VAL A 29 -3.47 -11.06 11.20
C VAL A 29 -3.70 -10.52 9.78
N PRO A 30 -3.77 -9.19 9.59
CA PRO A 30 -3.97 -8.64 8.26
C PRO A 30 -2.79 -9.05 7.38
N SER A 31 -3.07 -9.35 6.11
CA SER A 31 -2.00 -9.67 5.17
C SER A 31 -1.09 -8.45 5.00
N ASN A 32 0.19 -8.67 4.66
CA ASN A 32 1.11 -7.58 4.35
C ASN A 32 0.56 -6.68 3.23
N VAL A 33 -0.23 -7.22 2.30
CA VAL A 33 -0.92 -6.46 1.25
C VAL A 33 -1.98 -5.53 1.86
N LYS A 34 -2.80 -6.04 2.79
CA LYS A 34 -3.82 -5.22 3.46
C LYS A 34 -3.17 -4.14 4.33
N LEU A 35 -2.10 -4.47 5.05
CA LEU A 35 -1.31 -3.51 5.81
C LEU A 35 -0.67 -2.44 4.91
N ALA A 36 -0.05 -2.83 3.78
CA ALA A 36 0.54 -1.88 2.85
C ALA A 36 -0.49 -0.91 2.27
N PHE A 37 -1.69 -1.40 1.96
CA PHE A 37 -2.82 -0.56 1.54
C PHE A 37 -3.29 0.39 2.66
N GLU A 38 -3.54 -0.14 3.85
CA GLU A 38 -4.04 0.63 5.01
C GLU A 38 -3.06 1.72 5.46
N TYR A 39 -1.75 1.44 5.40
CA TYR A 39 -0.70 2.38 5.80
C TYR A 39 -0.03 3.11 4.63
N SER A 40 -0.53 2.93 3.39
CA SER A 40 0.04 3.55 2.18
C SER A 40 1.55 3.31 2.01
N VAL A 41 2.07 2.18 2.49
CA VAL A 41 3.49 1.82 2.39
C VAL A 41 3.72 1.10 1.06
N GLY A 42 4.40 1.75 0.11
CA GLY A 42 4.80 1.15 -1.16
C GLY A 42 3.67 0.97 -2.20
N ALA A 43 2.45 1.36 -1.89
CA ALA A 43 1.38 1.44 -2.88
C ALA A 43 1.59 2.67 -3.77
N LYS A 44 1.88 2.44 -5.05
CA LYS A 44 1.54 3.42 -6.10
C LYS A 44 0.08 3.75 -5.89
N LEU A 45 -0.23 5.02 -5.64
CA LEU A 45 -1.56 5.49 -5.30
C LEU A 45 -2.47 5.26 -6.53
N PRO A 46 -3.24 4.16 -6.58
CA PRO A 46 -3.85 3.72 -7.84
C PRO A 46 -4.87 4.75 -8.31
N LEU A 47 -5.58 5.35 -7.36
CA LEU A 47 -6.54 6.43 -7.59
C LEU A 47 -5.89 7.72 -8.09
N LEU A 48 -4.66 8.02 -7.65
CA LEU A 48 -3.92 9.20 -8.11
C LEU A 48 -3.42 9.00 -9.55
N GLU A 49 -2.85 7.82 -9.84
CA GLU A 49 -2.40 7.47 -11.18
C GLU A 49 -3.57 7.42 -12.17
N GLU A 50 -4.69 6.82 -11.79
CA GLU A 50 -5.90 6.78 -12.61
C GLU A 50 -6.49 8.18 -12.86
N ALA A 51 -6.63 9.01 -11.83
CA ALA A 51 -7.13 10.38 -11.99
C ALA A 51 -6.21 11.22 -12.89
N LEU A 52 -4.89 11.10 -12.72
CA LEU A 52 -3.91 11.79 -13.56
C LEU A 52 -3.93 11.28 -15.00
N TRP A 53 -4.10 9.97 -15.20
CA TRP A 53 -4.25 9.37 -16.52
C TRP A 53 -5.49 9.90 -17.25
N PHE A 54 -6.66 9.86 -16.62
CA PHE A 54 -7.90 10.39 -17.22
C PHE A 54 -7.76 11.87 -17.57
N TRP A 55 -7.20 12.68 -16.67
CA TRP A 55 -6.97 14.09 -16.93
C TRP A 55 -6.02 14.31 -18.12
N THR A 56 -4.95 13.52 -18.21
CA THR A 56 -3.98 13.59 -19.32
C THR A 56 -4.64 13.27 -20.65
N GLN A 57 -5.47 12.22 -20.71
CA GLN A 57 -6.23 11.86 -21.92
C GLN A 57 -7.17 13.00 -22.36
N SER A 58 -7.88 13.61 -21.40
CA SER A 58 -8.75 14.75 -21.70
C SER A 58 -7.98 16.00 -22.16
N ALA A 59 -6.80 16.27 -21.58
CA ALA A 59 -5.96 17.40 -21.96
C ALA A 59 -5.39 17.24 -23.37
N LEU A 60 -4.94 16.03 -23.74
CA LEU A 60 -4.49 15.71 -25.10
C LEU A 60 -5.63 15.86 -26.12
N GLY A 61 -6.83 15.40 -25.79
CA GLY A 61 -8.01 15.57 -26.65
C GLY A 61 -8.46 17.03 -26.81
N ALA A 62 -8.06 17.91 -25.89
CA ALA A 62 -8.29 19.35 -25.95
C ALA A 62 -7.12 20.12 -26.60
N GLU A 63 -6.17 19.43 -27.23
CA GLU A 63 -4.97 20.01 -27.84
C GLU A 63 -4.13 20.87 -26.87
N MET A 64 -4.19 20.56 -25.56
CA MET A 64 -3.32 21.24 -24.60
C MET A 64 -1.88 20.77 -24.77
N ASP A 65 -0.96 21.72 -24.84
CA ASP A 65 0.47 21.44 -24.80
C ASP A 65 0.88 20.97 -23.39
N LEU A 66 1.13 19.68 -23.26
CA LEU A 66 1.53 19.04 -22.02
C LEU A 66 3.05 18.99 -21.92
N ASN A 67 3.56 19.47 -20.79
CA ASN A 67 4.95 19.28 -20.40
C ASN A 67 5.03 18.78 -18.96
N ASP A 68 6.22 18.30 -18.59
CA ASP A 68 6.53 17.72 -17.28
C ASP A 68 6.07 18.60 -16.12
N ARG A 69 6.20 19.93 -16.25
CA ARG A 69 5.81 20.88 -15.20
C ARG A 69 4.30 20.93 -15.00
N ILE A 70 3.51 20.81 -16.07
CA ILE A 70 2.05 20.80 -16.02
C ILE A 70 1.56 19.48 -15.40
N LEU A 71 2.13 18.36 -15.84
CA LEU A 71 1.84 17.02 -15.28
C LEU A 71 2.17 16.95 -13.79
N GLN A 72 3.35 17.43 -13.40
CA GLN A 72 3.79 17.44 -11.99
C GLN A 72 2.85 18.30 -11.13
N ARG A 73 2.48 19.50 -11.60
CA ARG A 73 1.55 20.37 -10.87
C ARG A 73 0.17 19.71 -10.70
N LYS A 74 -0.32 19.02 -11.73
CA LYS A 74 -1.60 18.31 -11.65
C LYS A 74 -1.55 17.11 -10.73
N ALA A 75 -0.44 16.36 -10.73
CA ALA A 75 -0.21 15.28 -9.78
C ALA A 75 -0.19 15.78 -8.33
N LEU A 76 0.43 16.94 -8.06
CA LEU A 76 0.41 17.59 -6.75
C LEU A 76 -1.02 17.97 -6.32
N GLN A 77 -1.80 18.60 -7.21
CA GLN A 77 -3.19 18.95 -6.94
C GLN A 77 -4.05 17.73 -6.60
N PHE A 78 -3.90 16.63 -7.35
CA PHE A 78 -4.64 15.40 -7.06
C PHE A 78 -4.16 14.72 -5.77
N ALA A 79 -2.93 14.98 -5.33
CA ALA A 79 -2.40 14.46 -4.07
C ALA A 79 -2.89 15.23 -2.83
N GLU A 80 -3.37 16.47 -2.99
CA GLU A 80 -3.95 17.28 -1.92
C GLU A 80 -5.26 16.68 -1.39
N THR A 81 -6.13 16.17 -2.27
CA THR A 81 -7.45 15.62 -1.94
C THR A 81 -7.39 14.43 -0.96
N PRO A 82 -6.57 13.39 -1.20
CA PRO A 82 -6.37 12.30 -0.24
C PRO A 82 -5.42 12.66 0.92
N LYS A 83 -4.94 13.91 1.02
CA LYS A 83 -3.91 14.33 1.99
C LYS A 83 -2.69 13.42 1.98
N ILE A 84 -2.16 13.09 0.80
CA ILE A 84 -0.93 12.30 0.73
C ILE A 84 0.22 13.19 1.20
N GLU A 85 0.64 12.99 2.45
CA GLU A 85 1.81 13.65 3.00
C GLU A 85 3.07 13.17 2.28
N ASN A 86 3.96 14.10 1.92
CA ASN A 86 5.26 13.85 1.27
C ASN A 86 5.22 13.42 -0.22
N PHE A 87 4.13 13.64 -0.96
CA PHE A 87 4.14 13.43 -2.41
C PHE A 87 5.06 14.45 -3.11
N LYS A 88 6.19 13.98 -3.66
CA LYS A 88 7.18 14.85 -4.34
C LYS A 88 6.93 15.04 -5.83
N GLY A 89 5.99 14.30 -6.42
CA GLY A 89 5.70 14.37 -7.85
C GLY A 89 6.93 14.17 -8.73
N SER A 90 7.86 13.29 -8.34
CA SER A 90 9.10 13.07 -9.10
C SER A 90 8.76 12.32 -10.38
N LEU A 91 8.83 13.00 -11.52
CA LEU A 91 8.93 12.35 -12.82
C LEU A 91 10.32 11.73 -12.88
N VAL A 92 10.38 10.40 -12.79
CA VAL A 92 11.61 9.68 -13.11
C VAL A 92 11.77 9.82 -14.63
N GLY A 93 12.80 10.55 -15.04
CA GLY A 93 13.20 10.70 -16.44
C GLY A 93 13.79 9.42 -17.01
#